data_AF-A4KVF2-F1
#
_entry.id   AF-A4KVF2-F1
#
_cell.length_a   1.000
_cell.length_b   1.000
_cell.length_c   1.000
_cell.angle_alpha   90.00
_cell.angle_beta   90.00
_cell.angle_gamma   90.00
#
_symmetry.space_group_name_H-M   'P 1'
#
loop_
_entity.id
_entity.type
_entity.pdbx_description
1 polymer ?
#
loop_
_entity_poly.entity_id
_entity_poly.type
_entity_poly.pdbx_seq_one_letter_code
_entity_poly.pdbx_strand_id
1 'polypeptide(L)'
;MTSTILPSKVFQGVAKRSDMFRLFDRHAKRPDRVYGDQSAIHTGGWFEIDEISCTYLDILPPLWMRGPIFAMRESMTGSVTSVFFAVRIDGAVRYFHTYCDLSDPGEVEAMRLAIVTRETRPLRAMSREERLEHIWSTTTDDYRGYAGDR
;
A
#
# COMPACT_ATOMS: atom_id res chain seq x y z
N MET A 1 -17.82 7.35 -12.00
CA MET A 1 -18.08 6.87 -10.63
C MET A 1 -16.77 6.35 -10.08
N THR A 2 -16.05 7.16 -9.33
CA THR A 2 -14.83 6.75 -8.64
C THR A 2 -15.24 5.71 -7.60
N SER A 3 -14.94 4.44 -7.87
CA SER A 3 -15.12 3.38 -6.89
C SER A 3 -14.20 3.71 -5.71
N THR A 4 -14.76 4.19 -4.61
CA THR A 4 -14.03 4.32 -3.35
C THR A 4 -13.77 2.91 -2.85
N ILE A 5 -12.68 2.31 -3.32
CA ILE A 5 -12.22 1.01 -2.84
C ILE A 5 -11.86 1.20 -1.38
N LEU A 6 -12.52 0.44 -0.50
CA LEU A 6 -12.19 0.46 0.92
C LEU A 6 -10.73 0.02 1.09
N PRO A 7 -9.95 0.70 1.95
CA PRO A 7 -8.59 0.29 2.26
C PRO A 7 -8.50 -1.20 2.60
N SER A 8 -7.69 -1.95 1.85
CA SER A 8 -7.61 -3.41 1.92
C SER A 8 -6.17 -3.90 2.00
N LYS A 9 -5.99 -5.04 2.68
CA LYS A 9 -4.70 -5.70 2.78
C LYS A 9 -4.42 -6.45 1.48
N VAL A 10 -3.36 -6.05 0.80
CA VAL A 10 -3.00 -6.58 -0.54
C VAL A 10 -1.93 -7.67 -0.49
N PHE A 11 -1.27 -7.85 0.65
CA PHE A 11 -0.30 -8.91 0.85
C PHE A 11 -0.39 -9.42 2.28
N GLN A 12 -0.57 -10.74 2.43
CA GLN A 12 -0.61 -11.41 3.73
C GLN A 12 0.78 -11.86 4.15
N GLY A 13 1.16 -11.49 5.37
CA GLY A 13 2.49 -11.72 5.92
C GLY A 13 3.33 -10.44 5.92
N VAL A 14 4.60 -10.59 6.28
CA VAL A 14 5.59 -9.52 6.33
C VAL A 14 6.41 -9.58 5.05
N ALA A 15 6.30 -8.55 4.21
CA ALA A 15 7.05 -8.46 2.96
C ALA A 15 8.53 -8.19 3.25
N LYS A 16 9.40 -8.96 2.61
CA LYS A 16 10.84 -8.72 2.62
C LYS A 16 11.21 -7.74 1.52
N ARG A 17 12.43 -7.19 1.57
CA ARG A 17 12.97 -6.31 0.54
C ARG A 17 12.80 -6.82 -0.91
N SER A 18 12.95 -8.13 -1.13
CA SER A 18 12.74 -8.74 -2.45
C SER A 18 11.30 -8.67 -2.94
N ASP A 19 10.33 -8.74 -2.02
CA ASP A 19 8.90 -8.64 -2.33
C ASP A 19 8.48 -7.19 -2.60
N MET A 20 9.11 -6.23 -1.92
CA MET A 20 8.73 -4.81 -1.96
C MET A 20 8.76 -4.22 -3.36
N PHE A 21 9.80 -4.50 -4.16
CA PHE A 21 9.88 -3.99 -5.53
C PHE A 21 8.67 -4.39 -6.38
N ARG A 22 8.22 -5.64 -6.22
CA ARG A 22 7.03 -6.16 -6.89
C ARG A 22 5.73 -5.59 -6.31
N LEU A 23 5.70 -5.34 -5.00
CA LEU A 23 4.52 -4.80 -4.31
C LEU A 23 4.32 -3.31 -4.57
N PHE A 24 5.39 -2.55 -4.76
CA PHE A 24 5.38 -1.15 -5.19
C PHE A 24 4.85 -1.01 -6.61
N ASP A 25 5.40 -1.79 -7.55
CA ASP A 25 5.04 -1.70 -8.96
C ASP A 25 3.99 -2.76 -9.40
N ARG A 26 3.10 -3.18 -8.48
CA ARG A 26 2.16 -4.28 -8.74
C ARG A 26 1.17 -4.04 -9.89
N HIS A 27 1.06 -2.79 -10.35
CA HIS A 27 0.21 -2.34 -11.44
C HIS A 27 1.03 -1.78 -12.63
N ALA A 28 2.33 -2.11 -12.73
CA ALA A 28 3.24 -1.63 -13.77
C ALA A 28 2.71 -1.78 -15.20
N LYS A 29 2.07 -2.93 -15.47
CA LYS A 29 1.59 -3.39 -16.79
C LYS A 29 0.16 -2.94 -17.10
N ARG A 30 -0.42 -2.01 -16.32
CA ARG A 30 -1.79 -1.56 -16.51
C ARG A 30 -1.93 -0.75 -17.81
N PRO A 31 -2.86 -1.10 -18.74
CA PRO A 31 -2.93 -0.45 -20.06
C PRO A 31 -3.28 1.05 -20.03
N ASP A 32 -4.09 1.48 -19.07
CA ASP A 32 -4.53 2.87 -18.86
C ASP A 32 -3.52 3.73 -18.07
N ARG A 33 -2.28 3.26 -17.87
CA ARG A 33 -1.23 3.97 -17.10
C ARG A 33 -0.88 5.37 -17.63
N VAL A 34 -1.31 5.75 -18.83
CA VAL A 34 -0.93 7.04 -19.45
C VAL A 34 -2.11 8.02 -19.51
N TYR A 35 -3.34 7.59 -19.20
CA TYR A 35 -4.55 8.41 -19.36
C TYR A 35 -5.36 8.53 -18.06
N GLY A 36 -5.34 9.73 -17.45
CA GLY A 36 -6.26 10.11 -16.36
C GLY A 36 -5.63 10.22 -14.97
N ASP A 37 -6.48 10.58 -13.99
CA ASP A 37 -6.12 10.60 -12.57
C ASP A 37 -5.89 9.15 -12.08
N GLN A 38 -4.61 8.81 -11.90
CA GLN A 38 -4.16 7.49 -11.48
C GLN A 38 -4.19 7.30 -9.96
N SER A 39 -4.71 8.29 -9.21
CA SER A 39 -4.78 8.22 -7.76
C SER A 39 -5.46 6.93 -7.30
N ALA A 40 -6.63 6.62 -7.88
CA ALA A 40 -7.44 5.43 -7.60
C ALA A 40 -6.77 4.08 -7.92
N ILE A 41 -5.65 4.05 -8.64
CA ILE A 41 -4.95 2.81 -9.04
C ILE A 41 -3.99 2.34 -7.93
N HIS A 42 -3.48 3.27 -7.15
CA HIS A 42 -2.50 3.01 -6.09
C HIS A 42 -3.09 3.23 -4.70
N THR A 43 -4.13 4.04 -4.57
CA THR A 43 -4.78 4.31 -3.28
C THR A 43 -5.65 3.12 -2.84
N GLY A 44 -5.70 2.90 -1.53
CA GLY A 44 -6.56 1.87 -0.93
C GLY A 44 -5.90 0.51 -0.69
N GLY A 45 -4.63 0.29 -1.06
CA GLY A 45 -3.94 -0.98 -0.81
C GLY A 45 -2.75 -0.84 0.12
N TRP A 46 -2.67 -1.65 1.18
CA TRP A 46 -1.53 -1.64 2.11
C TRP A 46 -0.97 -3.04 2.38
N PHE A 47 0.29 -3.09 2.80
CA PHE A 47 0.97 -4.30 3.23
C PHE A 47 1.96 -4.04 4.36
N GLU A 48 2.32 -5.09 5.08
CA GLU A 48 3.32 -5.04 6.14
C GLU A 48 4.71 -5.29 5.58
N ILE A 49 5.70 -4.57 6.10
CA ILE A 49 7.13 -4.72 5.76
C ILE A 49 7.94 -5.06 7.00
N ASP A 50 9.08 -5.72 6.81
CA ASP A 50 10.00 -5.96 7.92
C ASP A 50 10.70 -4.66 8.36
N GLU A 51 11.13 -4.63 9.62
CA GLU A 51 11.81 -3.48 10.23
C GLU A 51 13.07 -3.09 9.45
N ILE A 52 13.88 -4.07 9.02
CA ILE A 52 15.13 -3.82 8.29
C ILE A 52 14.86 -3.05 7.00
N SER A 53 13.80 -3.44 6.28
CA SER A 53 13.39 -2.81 5.04
C SER A 53 12.81 -1.42 5.29
N CYS A 54 12.14 -1.19 6.42
CA CYS A 54 11.69 0.15 6.81
C CYS A 54 12.87 1.05 7.22
N THR A 55 13.79 0.58 8.05
CA THR A 55 14.96 1.35 8.50
C THR A 55 15.91 1.71 7.35
N TYR A 56 16.03 0.86 6.33
CA TYR A 56 16.77 1.21 5.13
C TYR A 56 16.20 2.46 4.44
N LEU A 57 14.89 2.68 4.56
CA LEU A 57 14.21 3.81 3.96
C LEU A 57 14.33 5.09 4.79
N ASP A 58 14.56 4.99 6.11
CA ASP A 58 14.88 6.14 6.99
C ASP A 58 16.18 6.86 6.57
N ILE A 59 17.00 6.24 5.70
CA ILE A 59 18.20 6.88 5.11
C ILE A 59 17.81 7.97 4.10
N LEU A 60 16.63 7.88 3.48
CA LEU A 60 16.15 8.90 2.56
C LEU A 60 15.48 10.03 3.35
N PRO A 61 15.79 11.31 3.08
CA PRO A 61 15.14 12.42 3.77
C PRO A 61 13.64 12.37 3.47
N PRO A 62 12.78 12.24 4.50
CA PRO A 62 11.34 12.16 4.30
C PRO A 62 10.83 13.49 3.79
N LEU A 63 9.84 13.45 2.90
CA LEU A 63 9.15 14.66 2.42
C LEU A 63 8.34 15.33 3.52
N TRP A 64 7.81 14.52 4.43
CA TRP A 64 6.93 14.93 5.50
C TRP A 64 6.96 13.90 6.63
N MET A 65 6.89 14.37 7.87
CA MET A 65 6.81 13.53 9.06
C MET A 65 5.71 14.03 9.99
N ARG A 66 4.96 13.09 10.59
CA ARG A 66 4.01 13.36 11.68
C ARG A 66 3.98 12.17 12.63
N GLY A 67 4.60 12.32 13.80
CA GLY A 67 4.70 11.22 14.77
C GLY A 67 5.46 10.01 14.17
N PRO A 68 4.98 8.76 14.33
CA PRO A 68 5.64 7.57 13.79
C PRO A 68 5.30 7.33 12.30
N ILE A 69 4.89 8.38 11.58
CA ILE A 69 4.46 8.34 10.17
C ILE A 69 5.42 9.22 9.39
N PHE A 70 5.91 8.70 8.27
CA PHE A 70 6.67 9.48 7.32
C PHE A 70 6.29 9.15 5.88
N ALA A 71 6.37 10.15 5.02
CA ALA A 71 6.10 10.03 3.60
C ALA A 71 7.41 10.20 2.81
N MET A 72 7.60 9.36 1.80
CA MET A 72 8.74 9.44 0.89
C MET A 72 8.27 9.59 -0.54
N ARG A 73 9.04 10.33 -1.35
CA ARG A 73 8.73 10.50 -2.76
C ARG A 73 9.28 9.35 -3.59
N GLU A 74 8.39 8.51 -4.08
CA GLU A 74 8.53 7.88 -5.39
C GLU A 74 7.32 8.35 -6.20
N SER A 75 7.46 9.42 -6.99
CA SER A 75 6.29 10.02 -7.66
C SER A 75 5.87 9.15 -8.84
N MET A 76 4.83 8.33 -8.66
CA MET A 76 4.21 7.61 -9.76
C MET A 76 3.26 8.52 -10.56
N THR A 77 2.52 9.43 -9.91
CA THR A 77 1.62 10.41 -10.55
C THR A 77 1.10 11.46 -9.55
N GLY A 78 1.24 12.76 -9.84
CA GLY A 78 0.51 13.83 -9.14
C GLY A 78 0.76 13.91 -7.63
N SER A 79 -0.33 13.90 -6.85
CA SER A 79 -0.38 14.04 -5.39
C SER A 79 -0.27 12.71 -4.63
N VAL A 80 -0.33 11.58 -5.32
CA VAL A 80 -0.21 10.25 -4.71
C VAL A 80 1.23 9.94 -4.34
N THR A 81 1.44 9.63 -3.07
CA THR A 81 2.75 9.49 -2.46
C THR A 81 2.86 8.20 -1.67
N SER A 82 4.05 7.61 -1.67
CA SER A 82 4.40 6.45 -0.84
C SER A 82 4.48 6.85 0.62
N VAL A 83 3.69 6.22 1.48
CA VAL A 83 3.62 6.50 2.92
C VAL A 83 3.98 5.26 3.72
N PHE A 84 4.78 5.46 4.77
CA PHE A 84 5.19 4.43 5.70
C PHE A 84 4.64 4.72 7.09
N PHE A 85 4.13 3.68 7.75
CA PHE A 85 3.63 3.76 9.12
C PHE A 85 4.44 2.85 10.03
N ALA A 86 4.94 3.37 11.15
CA ALA A 86 5.30 2.57 12.30
C ALA A 86 4.12 2.59 13.30
N VAL A 87 3.51 1.43 13.55
CA VAL A 87 2.30 1.30 14.36
C VAL A 87 2.52 0.25 15.45
N ARG A 88 2.16 0.59 16.70
CA ARG A 88 2.18 -0.38 17.79
C ARG A 88 0.89 -1.18 17.82
N ILE A 89 0.99 -2.50 17.61
CA ILE A 89 -0.13 -3.46 17.60
C ILE A 89 0.28 -4.66 18.45
N ASP A 90 -0.60 -5.11 19.35
CA ASP A 90 -0.35 -6.23 20.28
C ASP A 90 0.99 -6.12 21.05
N GLY A 91 1.38 -4.89 21.41
CA GLY A 91 2.61 -4.63 22.17
C GLY A 91 3.89 -4.56 21.34
N ALA A 92 3.85 -4.88 20.04
CA ALA A 92 4.99 -4.79 19.12
C ALA A 92 4.84 -3.62 18.14
N VAL A 93 5.96 -3.00 17.75
CA VAL A 93 5.98 -2.04 16.63
C VAL A 93 6.01 -2.84 15.33
N ARG A 94 5.12 -2.51 14.40
CA ARG A 94 4.98 -3.13 13.08
C ARG A 94 5.00 -2.03 12.02
N TYR A 95 5.52 -2.35 10.84
CA TYR A 95 5.76 -1.39 9.78
C TYR A 95 4.88 -1.68 8.59
N PHE A 96 4.27 -0.65 8.03
CA PHE A 96 3.33 -0.77 6.92
C PHE A 96 3.66 0.22 5.81
N HIS A 97 3.36 -0.18 4.58
CA HIS A 97 3.45 0.66 3.39
C HIS A 97 2.08 0.78 2.73
N THR A 98 1.82 1.97 2.18
CA THR A 98 0.65 2.29 1.36
C THR A 98 1.02 3.39 0.38
N TYR A 99 0.15 3.63 -0.60
CA TYR A 99 0.07 4.93 -1.26
C TYR A 99 -1.13 5.71 -0.73
N CYS A 100 -0.97 7.02 -0.55
CA CYS A 100 -2.03 7.95 -0.17
C CYS A 100 -1.98 9.17 -1.10
N ASP A 101 -3.13 9.73 -1.45
CA ASP A 101 -3.23 11.06 -2.04
C ASP A 101 -3.04 12.13 -0.96
N LEU A 102 -1.91 12.83 -1.01
CA LEU A 102 -1.61 13.89 -0.02
C LEU A 102 -2.40 15.18 -0.26
N SER A 103 -3.19 15.27 -1.34
CA SER A 103 -4.13 16.37 -1.55
C SER A 103 -5.40 16.22 -0.70
N ASP A 104 -5.74 15.00 -0.24
CA ASP A 104 -6.77 14.75 0.77
C ASP A 104 -6.12 14.73 2.17
N PRO A 105 -6.36 15.75 3.02
CA PRO A 105 -5.76 15.82 4.35
C PRO A 105 -6.17 14.68 5.29
N GLY A 106 -7.27 13.97 4.98
CA GLY A 106 -7.81 12.88 5.80
C GLY A 106 -7.29 11.49 5.43
N GLU A 107 -6.78 11.29 4.21
CA GLU A 107 -6.53 9.94 3.69
C GLU A 107 -5.45 9.19 4.48
N VAL A 108 -4.37 9.87 4.87
CA VAL A 108 -3.27 9.25 5.64
C VAL A 108 -3.75 8.72 6.99
N GLU A 109 -4.54 9.49 7.73
CA GLU A 109 -5.08 9.04 9.02
C GLU A 109 -6.20 8.00 8.85
N ALA A 110 -7.03 8.11 7.81
CA ALA A 110 -8.04 7.11 7.48
C ALA A 110 -7.39 5.76 7.16
N MET A 111 -6.30 5.77 6.39
CA MET A 111 -5.52 4.58 6.07
C MET A 111 -4.87 3.98 7.32
N ARG A 112 -4.26 4.81 8.17
CA ARG A 112 -3.70 4.36 9.46
C ARG A 112 -4.76 3.67 10.32
N LEU A 113 -5.94 4.26 10.44
CA LEU A 113 -7.04 3.70 11.21
C LEU A 113 -7.53 2.37 10.62
N ALA A 114 -7.62 2.27 9.29
CA ALA A 114 -7.99 1.03 8.61
C ALA A 114 -6.98 -0.09 8.89
N ILE A 115 -5.67 0.20 8.80
CA ILE A 115 -4.58 -0.74 9.13
C ILE A 115 -4.72 -1.21 10.59
N VAL A 116 -4.78 -0.28 11.55
CA VAL A 116 -4.92 -0.61 12.98
C VAL A 116 -6.15 -1.48 13.22
N THR A 117 -7.30 -1.08 12.68
CA THR A 117 -8.57 -1.79 12.86
C THR A 117 -8.52 -3.20 12.27
N ARG A 118 -7.86 -3.37 11.12
CA ARG A 118 -7.74 -4.67 10.45
C ARG A 118 -6.73 -5.60 11.13
N GLU A 119 -5.64 -5.04 11.66
CA GLU A 119 -4.54 -5.79 12.25
C GLU A 119 -4.69 -6.05 13.75
N THR A 120 -5.62 -5.39 14.43
CA THR A 120 -5.99 -5.69 15.83
C THR A 120 -7.09 -6.75 15.95
N ARG A 121 -7.66 -7.24 14.84
CA ARG A 121 -8.70 -8.28 14.88
C ARG A 121 -8.15 -9.58 15.49
N PRO A 122 -8.91 -10.27 16.36
CA PRO A 122 -8.50 -11.57 16.91
C PRO A 122 -8.26 -12.64 15.83
N LEU A 123 -9.12 -12.65 14.81
CA LEU A 123 -8.96 -13.46 13.60
C LEU A 123 -8.62 -12.53 12.44
N ARG A 124 -7.39 -12.64 11.94
CA ARG A 124 -6.87 -11.82 10.84
C ARG A 124 -7.09 -12.45 9.46
N ALA A 125 -8.10 -13.30 9.31
CA ALA A 125 -8.41 -13.95 8.05
C ALA A 125 -8.72 -12.92 6.96
N MET A 126 -8.16 -13.12 5.76
CA MET A 126 -8.43 -12.25 4.62
C MET A 126 -9.89 -12.34 4.18
N SER A 127 -10.49 -11.18 3.85
CA SER A 127 -11.73 -11.14 3.09
C SER A 127 -11.54 -11.74 1.70
N ARG A 128 -12.64 -11.94 0.96
CA ARG A 128 -12.56 -12.41 -0.41
C ARG A 128 -11.79 -11.42 -1.29
N GLU A 129 -12.05 -10.13 -1.12
CA GLU A 129 -11.41 -9.03 -1.83
C GLU A 129 -9.92 -8.97 -1.51
N GLU A 130 -9.55 -9.03 -0.23
CA GLU A 130 -8.15 -9.10 0.21
C GLU A 130 -7.42 -10.33 -0.36
N ARG A 131 -8.11 -11.47 -0.47
CA ARG A 131 -7.51 -12.66 -1.11
C ARG A 131 -7.26 -12.44 -2.60
N LEU A 132 -8.15 -11.76 -3.31
CA LEU A 132 -7.95 -11.43 -4.72
C LEU A 132 -6.75 -10.49 -4.88
N GLU A 133 -6.65 -9.47 -4.04
CA GLU A 133 -5.49 -8.56 -4.02
C GLU A 133 -4.19 -9.29 -3.65
N HIS A 134 -4.24 -10.27 -2.76
CA HIS A 134 -3.11 -11.10 -2.40
C HIS A 134 -2.66 -12.01 -3.54
N ILE A 135 -3.60 -12.68 -4.19
CA ILE A 135 -3.32 -13.51 -5.37
C ILE A 135 -2.72 -12.63 -6.47
N TRP A 136 -3.34 -11.46 -6.74
CA TRP A 136 -2.76 -10.48 -7.65
C TRP A 136 -1.33 -10.19 -7.25
N SER A 137 -1.07 -9.74 -6.02
CA SER A 137 0.25 -9.33 -5.53
C SER A 137 1.31 -10.43 -5.50
N THR A 138 0.92 -11.71 -5.48
CA THR A 138 1.85 -12.86 -5.42
C THR A 138 2.07 -13.57 -6.75
N THR A 139 1.16 -13.42 -7.72
CA THR A 139 1.27 -14.02 -9.06
C THR A 139 2.50 -13.47 -9.78
N THR A 140 3.20 -14.20 -10.66
CA THR A 140 4.31 -13.58 -11.41
C THR A 140 3.77 -12.67 -12.51
N ASP A 141 4.55 -11.67 -12.92
CA ASP A 141 4.09 -10.69 -13.90
C ASP A 141 3.73 -11.30 -15.27
N ASP A 142 4.23 -12.49 -15.58
CA ASP A 142 3.93 -13.22 -16.83
C ASP A 142 2.55 -13.89 -16.79
N TYR A 143 1.98 -14.09 -15.59
CA TYR A 143 0.66 -14.70 -15.38
C TYR A 143 -0.39 -13.70 -14.89
N ARG A 144 -0.06 -12.41 -14.81
CA ARG A 144 -1.03 -11.33 -14.51
C ARG A 144 -1.44 -10.62 -15.78
N GLY A 145 -2.72 -10.25 -15.86
CA GLY A 145 -3.25 -9.47 -16.97
C GLY A 145 -4.48 -8.68 -16.55
N TYR A 146 -4.65 -7.52 -17.17
CA TYR A 146 -5.89 -6.77 -17.09
C TYR A 146 -6.84 -7.27 -18.17
N ALA A 147 -8.11 -7.45 -17.82
CA ALA A 147 -9.14 -7.67 -18.83
C ALA A 147 -9.18 -6.42 -19.73
N GLY A 148 -9.00 -6.60 -21.03
CA GLY A 148 -9.18 -5.53 -22.00
C GLY A 148 -10.65 -5.32 -22.32
N ASP A 149 -11.01 -4.12 -22.75
CA ASP A 149 -12.28 -3.88 -23.43
C ASP A 149 -12.26 -4.66 -24.75
N ARG A 150 -13.07 -5.70 -24.83
CA ARG A 150 -13.32 -6.45 -26.06
C ARG A 150 -14.65 -6.01 -26.65
#